data_AF-A0A2V9TJX6-F1
#
_entry.id   AF-A0A2V9TJX6-F1
#
_cell.length_a   1.000
_cell.length_b   1.000
_cell.length_c   1.000
_cell.angle_alpha   90.00
_cell.angle_beta   90.00
_cell.angle_gamma   90.00
#
_symmetry.space_group_name_H-M   'P 1'
#
loop_
_entity.id
_entity.type
_entity.pdbx_description
1 polymer ?
#
loop_
_entity_poly.entity_id
_entity_poly.type
_entity_poly.pdbx_seq_one_letter_code
_entity_poly.pdbx_strand_id
1 'polypeptide(L)'
;MKVTVEELKLPPKGSEKEVAHLLGKSGADSVDVYLCPKSFLDDMGVSFEKGDEIGLTGSKVKQDTADLVLAREVVKGSDTLVLRDDKGNPVWAWRR
;
A
#
# COMPACT_ATOMS: atom_id res chain seq x y z
N MET A 1 -1.36 12.24 2.71
CA MET A 1 -1.81 12.14 4.12
C MET A 1 -0.74 11.40 4.93
N LYS A 2 -0.60 11.66 6.23
CA LYS A 2 0.29 10.87 7.08
C LYS A 2 -0.47 9.67 7.63
N VAL A 3 0.13 8.49 7.59
CA VAL A 3 -0.45 7.24 8.09
C VAL A 3 0.56 6.57 9.00
N THR A 4 0.13 6.18 10.20
CA THR A 4 0.89 5.31 11.09
C THR A 4 0.49 3.87 10.80
N VAL A 5 1.43 3.01 10.47
CA VAL A 5 1.19 1.60 10.16
C VAL A 5 0.74 0.87 11.42
N GLU A 6 -0.39 0.17 11.35
CA GLU A 6 -0.87 -0.72 12.41
C GLU A 6 -0.57 -2.18 12.08
N GLU A 7 -0.78 -2.58 10.83
CA GLU A 7 -0.62 -3.96 10.38
C GLU A 7 -0.39 -4.01 8.86
N LEU A 8 0.52 -4.88 8.42
CA LEU A 8 0.66 -5.23 7.01
C LEU A 8 0.02 -6.60 6.76
N LYS A 9 -1.10 -6.61 6.04
CA LYS A 9 -1.80 -7.83 5.62
C LYS A 9 -1.20 -8.34 4.33
N LEU A 10 -0.38 -9.37 4.47
CA LEU A 10 0.21 -10.08 3.35
C LEU A 10 -0.71 -11.21 2.87
N PRO A 11 -0.73 -11.50 1.57
CA PRO A 11 -1.44 -12.66 1.06
C PRO A 11 -0.84 -13.97 1.60
N PRO A 12 -1.60 -15.08 1.58
CA PRO A 12 -1.13 -16.39 1.99
C PRO A 12 0.13 -16.82 1.23
N LYS A 13 0.91 -17.71 1.84
CA LYS A 13 2.07 -18.31 1.19
C LYS A 13 1.63 -19.07 -0.07
N GLY A 14 2.27 -18.80 -1.21
CA GLY A 14 1.87 -19.30 -2.54
C GLY A 14 0.97 -18.35 -3.34
N SER A 15 0.50 -17.25 -2.73
CA SER A 15 -0.30 -16.19 -3.36
C SER A 15 0.49 -14.87 -3.47
N GLU A 16 1.80 -14.92 -3.70
CA GLU A 16 2.66 -13.72 -3.70
C GLU A 16 2.35 -12.72 -4.84
N LYS A 17 1.54 -13.14 -5.82
CA LYS A 17 0.99 -12.28 -6.88
C LYS A 17 -0.24 -11.48 -6.45
N GLU A 18 -0.88 -11.86 -5.34
CA GLU A 18 -1.99 -11.12 -4.77
C GLU A 18 -1.50 -9.86 -4.03
N VAL A 19 -2.39 -8.89 -3.88
CA VAL A 19 -2.04 -7.59 -3.33
C VAL A 19 -1.94 -7.62 -1.81
N ALA A 20 -0.88 -6.98 -1.30
CA ALA A 20 -0.73 -6.66 0.10
C ALA A 20 -1.55 -5.42 0.46
N HIS A 21 -2.24 -5.51 1.60
CA HIS A 21 -2.98 -4.40 2.19
C HIS A 21 -2.24 -3.87 3.41
N LEU A 22 -2.21 -2.56 3.58
CA LEU A 22 -1.67 -1.93 4.77
C LEU A 22 -2.81 -1.28 5.55
N LEU A 23 -3.00 -1.75 6.78
CA LEU A 23 -3.84 -1.07 7.74
C LEU A 23 -3.00 -0.06 8.50
N GLY A 24 -3.52 1.16 8.56
CA GLY A 24 -2.91 2.21 9.34
C GLY A 24 -3.94 3.17 9.90
N LYS A 25 -3.44 4.15 10.65
CA LYS A 25 -4.22 5.25 11.20
C LYS A 25 -3.81 6.57 10.62
N SER A 26 -4.79 7.37 10.23
CA SER A 26 -4.61 8.76 9.84
C SER A 26 -5.38 9.64 10.83
N GLY A 27 -4.74 10.02 11.94
CA GLY A 27 -5.41 10.71 13.04
C GLY A 27 -6.28 9.74 13.85
N ALA A 28 -7.59 9.99 13.90
CA ALA A 28 -8.55 9.13 14.60
C ALA A 28 -9.13 8.01 13.71
N ASP A 29 -8.98 8.13 12.39
CA ASP A 29 -9.57 7.19 11.43
C ASP A 29 -8.60 6.06 11.10
N SER A 30 -9.10 4.82 11.10
CA SER A 30 -8.42 3.68 10.50
C SER A 30 -8.59 3.71 8.98
N VAL A 31 -7.51 3.46 8.25
CA VAL A 31 -7.47 3.41 6.79
C VAL A 31 -6.94 2.05 6.33
N ASP A 32 -7.67 1.42 5.43
CA ASP A 32 -7.18 0.27 4.66
C ASP A 32 -6.55 0.80 3.37
N VAL A 33 -5.31 0.41 3.10
CA VAL A 33 -4.52 0.92 1.99
C VAL A 33 -4.14 -0.23 1.07
N TYR A 34 -4.59 -0.14 -0.18
CA TYR A 34 -4.25 -1.08 -1.23
C TYR A 34 -2.90 -0.70 -1.84
N LEU A 35 -1.87 -1.48 -1.53
CA LEU A 35 -0.51 -1.23 -1.98
C LEU A 35 -0.28 -1.85 -3.36
N CYS A 36 0.38 -3.00 -3.39
CA CYS A 36 0.88 -3.72 -4.53
C CYS A 36 1.05 -5.21 -4.20
N PRO A 37 1.30 -6.07 -5.19
CA PRO A 37 1.61 -7.48 -4.95
C PRO A 37 2.77 -7.66 -3.97
N LYS A 38 2.68 -8.67 -3.11
CA LYS A 38 3.76 -8.98 -2.16
C LYS A 38 5.11 -9.17 -2.85
N SER A 39 5.11 -9.94 -3.94
CA SER A 39 6.31 -10.14 -4.77
C SER A 39 6.97 -8.81 -5.16
N PHE A 40 6.19 -7.79 -5.52
CA PHE A 40 6.72 -6.49 -5.89
C PHE A 40 7.33 -5.72 -4.71
N LEU A 41 6.76 -5.84 -3.51
CA LEU A 41 7.38 -5.30 -2.28
C LEU A 41 8.74 -5.95 -2.03
N ASP A 42 8.79 -7.28 -2.13
CA ASP A 42 10.01 -8.06 -1.91
C ASP A 42 11.13 -7.65 -2.91
N ASP A 43 10.78 -7.45 -4.19
CA ASP A 43 11.73 -7.02 -5.22
C ASP A 43 12.28 -5.60 -5.00
N MET A 44 11.47 -4.71 -4.41
CA MET A 44 11.90 -3.35 -4.07
C MET A 44 12.63 -3.30 -2.73
N GLY A 45 12.66 -4.40 -1.98
CA GLY A 45 13.25 -4.46 -0.65
C GLY A 45 12.54 -3.60 0.38
N VAL A 46 11.26 -3.27 0.15
CA VAL A 46 10.48 -2.40 1.04
C VAL A 46 9.62 -3.24 1.97
N SER A 47 9.72 -2.97 3.27
CA SER A 47 8.87 -3.55 4.30
C SER A 47 8.26 -2.45 5.20
N PHE A 48 7.10 -2.79 5.76
CA PHE A 48 6.37 -1.93 6.69
C PHE A 48 6.19 -2.68 8.01
N GLU A 49 6.47 -1.98 9.11
CA GLU A 49 6.33 -2.49 10.46
C GLU A 49 5.33 -1.64 11.24
N LYS A 50 4.71 -2.24 12.26
CA LYS A 50 3.78 -1.53 13.13
C LYS A 50 4.48 -0.38 13.83
N GLY A 51 3.91 0.82 13.73
CA GLY A 51 4.47 2.06 14.26
C GLY A 51 5.21 2.90 13.23
N ASP A 52 5.48 2.39 12.03
CA ASP A 52 6.08 3.19 10.96
C ASP A 52 5.18 4.38 10.60
N GLU A 53 5.78 5.56 10.48
CA GLU A 53 5.10 6.73 9.93
C GLU A 53 5.41 6.85 8.44
N ILE A 54 4.37 6.79 7.61
CA ILE A 54 4.47 6.91 6.16
C ILE A 54 3.66 8.09 5.63
N GLY A 55 4.20 8.75 4.62
CA GLY A 55 3.46 9.66 3.76
C GLY A 55 2.73 8.85 2.69
N LEU A 56 1.40 8.92 2.66
CA LEU A 56 0.58 8.22 1.68
C LEU A 56 -0.05 9.22 0.72
N THR A 57 0.18 9.04 -0.57
CA THR A 57 -0.56 9.70 -1.65
C THR A 57 -1.38 8.66 -2.38
N GLY A 58 -2.68 8.88 -2.51
CA GLY A 58 -3.59 7.91 -3.10
C GLY A 58 -5.02 8.42 -3.16
N SER A 59 -5.90 7.59 -3.69
CA SER A 59 -7.31 7.91 -3.87
C SER A 59 -8.18 7.02 -3.00
N LYS A 60 -9.11 7.63 -2.26
CA LYS A 60 -10.17 6.87 -1.57
C LYS A 60 -11.12 6.29 -2.61
N VAL A 61 -11.36 5.00 -2.53
CA VAL A 61 -12.28 4.25 -3.37
C VAL A 61 -13.18 3.40 -2.50
N LYS A 62 -14.41 3.18 -2.95
CA LYS A 62 -15.31 2.19 -2.37
C LYS A 62 -15.17 0.89 -3.15
N GLN A 63 -14.71 -0.16 -2.48
CA GLN A 63 -14.74 -1.51 -3.02
C GLN A 63 -15.85 -2.27 -2.30
N ASP A 64 -16.90 -2.60 -3.05
CA ASP A 64 -18.15 -3.16 -2.53
C ASP A 64 -18.77 -2.29 -1.42
N THR A 65 -18.50 -2.63 -0.15
CA THR A 65 -19.00 -1.94 1.05
C THR A 65 -17.88 -1.34 1.91
N ALA A 66 -16.61 -1.55 1.56
CA ALA A 66 -15.46 -1.06 2.31
C ALA A 66 -14.84 0.18 1.67
N ASP A 67 -14.53 1.18 2.50
CA ASP A 67 -13.70 2.31 2.10
C ASP A 67 -12.22 1.89 2.13
N LEU A 68 -11.55 2.06 1.00
CA LEU A 68 -10.16 1.65 0.77
C LEU A 68 -9.39 2.81 0.14
N VAL A 69 -8.10 2.94 0.42
CA VAL A 69 -7.23 3.90 -0.25
C VAL A 69 -6.36 3.17 -1.27
N LEU A 70 -6.54 3.44 -2.56
CA LEU A 70 -5.60 3.02 -3.60
C LEU A 70 -4.34 3.87 -3.53
N ALA A 71 -3.24 3.27 -3.06
CA ALA A 71 -1.98 3.98 -2.93
C ALA A 71 -1.35 4.26 -4.29
N ARG A 72 -1.11 5.53 -4.61
CA ARG A 72 -0.29 5.92 -5.77
C ARG A 72 1.19 5.91 -5.39
N GLU A 73 1.50 6.47 -4.23
CA GLU A 73 2.87 6.65 -3.75
C GLU A 73 2.90 6.53 -2.22
N VAL A 74 3.95 5.90 -1.71
CA VAL A 74 4.25 5.79 -0.28
C VAL A 74 5.64 6.32 -0.02
N VAL A 75 5.77 7.25 0.91
CA VAL A 75 7.03 7.84 1.35
C VAL A 75 7.33 7.37 2.77
N LYS A 76 8.45 6.69 2.98
CA LYS A 76 8.91 6.23 4.30
C LYS A 76 10.31 6.78 4.54
N GLY A 77 10.44 7.76 5.42
CA GLY A 77 11.71 8.46 5.64
C GLY A 77 12.21 9.15 4.37
N SER A 78 13.34 8.71 3.83
CA SER A 78 13.91 9.19 2.55
C SER A 78 13.45 8.38 1.33
N ASP A 79 12.83 7.22 1.56
CA ASP A 79 12.46 6.30 0.48
C ASP A 79 11.10 6.68 -0.08
N THR A 80 11.00 6.71 -1.41
CA THR A 80 9.74 6.97 -2.12
C THR A 80 9.42 5.78 -3.01
N LEU A 81 8.32 5.12 -2.68
CA LEU A 81 7.79 3.97 -3.38
C LEU A 81 6.61 4.42 -4.24
N VAL A 82 6.84 4.54 -5.56
CA VAL A 82 5.78 4.82 -6.53
C VAL A 82 5.13 3.52 -6.96
N LEU A 83 3.84 3.39 -6.68
CA LEU A 83 3.05 2.19 -6.96
C LEU A 83 2.21 2.34 -8.23
N ARG A 84 1.74 3.55 -8.52
CA ARG A 84 0.91 3.83 -9.70
C ARG A 84 1.40 5.09 -10.41
N ASP A 85 1.26 5.10 -11.72
CA ASP A 85 1.55 6.28 -12.54
C ASP A 85 0.47 7.37 -12.35
N ASP A 86 0.66 8.51 -13.03
CA ASP A 86 -0.30 9.63 -13.01
C ASP A 86 -1.70 9.27 -13.51
N LYS A 87 -1.82 8.20 -14.30
CA LYS A 87 -3.09 7.69 -14.84
C LYS A 87 -3.72 6.63 -13.94
N GLY A 88 -3.06 6.27 -12.84
CA GLY A 88 -3.51 5.23 -11.90
C GLY A 88 -3.13 3.81 -12.32
N ASN A 89 -2.33 3.63 -13.38
CA ASN A 89 -1.88 2.30 -13.80
C ASN A 89 -0.83 1.76 -12.83
N PRO A 90 -0.92 0.49 -12.41
CA PRO A 90 0.12 -0.12 -11.59
C PRO A 90 1.45 -0.22 -12.34
N VAL A 91 2.54 0.20 -11.70
CA VAL A 91 3.88 0.17 -12.33
C VAL A 91 4.41 -1.26 -12.54
N TRP A 92 3.79 -2.26 -11.90
CA TRP A 92 4.05 -3.68 -12.07
C TRP A 92 3.13 -4.36 -13.11
N ALA A 93 2.36 -3.58 -13.90
CA ALA A 93 1.43 -4.16 -14.87
C ALA A 93 2.09 -5.04 -15.94
N TRP A 94 3.39 -4.87 -16.20
CA TRP A 94 4.19 -5.69 -17.10
C TRP A 94 4.48 -7.11 -16.57
N ARG A 95 4.19 -7.36 -15.29
CA ARG A 95 4.54 -8.58 -14.55
C ARG A 95 3.37 -9.56 -14.38
N ARG A 96 2.29 -9.33 -15.14
CA ARG A 96 1.03 -10.07 -15.05
C ARG A 96 1.18 -11.52 -15.47
#